data_AF-V2W3X8-F1
#
_entry.id   AF-V2W3X8-F1
#
_cell.length_a   1.000
_cell.length_b   1.000
_cell.length_c   1.000
_cell.angle_alpha   90.00
_cell.angle_beta   90.00
_cell.angle_gamma   90.00
#
_symmetry.space_group_name_H-M   'P 1'
#
loop_
_entity.id
_entity.type
_entity.pdbx_description
1 polymer ?
#
loop_
_entity_poly.entity_id
_entity_poly.type
_entity_poly.pdbx_seq_one_letter_code
_entity_poly.pdbx_strand_id
1 'polypeptide(L)'
;MMRLSPITLLKTPGQENHILWVSNGSMIPTAASILDQKNVTAAVMGQLSCALRIEGVSTNILHREMMGLIMSAVLSEDKHCGKHMVLYSDHLNAVHITNDSLLDIDNMQLCHLNGCSYYRWLLHLLRRQPNTSLSYVKAHTDDPTPPSLLNFAADHYALRAQKVHTFILPAPVSTFFMDEYTFHYGPHGWYEGNIQILTKALIEQRLAQDLVKGYNL
;
A
#
# COMPACT_ATOMS: atom_id res chain seq x y z
N MET A 1 24.51 -3.00 17.60
CA MET A 1 24.20 -3.41 16.22
C MET A 1 23.53 -4.78 16.29
N MET A 2 22.20 -4.82 16.40
CA MET A 2 21.44 -6.07 16.54
C MET A 2 21.23 -6.66 15.14
N ARG A 3 21.91 -7.77 14.82
CA ARG A 3 21.57 -8.58 13.66
C ARG A 3 20.24 -9.24 13.93
N LEU A 4 19.20 -8.81 13.23
CA LEU A 4 17.97 -9.59 13.10
C LEU A 4 18.34 -10.87 12.35
N SER A 5 18.18 -12.01 13.00
CA SER A 5 18.32 -13.33 12.39
C SER A 5 17.37 -13.43 11.19
N PRO A 6 17.78 -14.03 10.06
CA PRO A 6 16.85 -14.35 9.00
C PRO A 6 15.77 -15.26 9.58
N ILE A 7 14.50 -14.87 9.41
CA ILE A 7 13.36 -15.74 9.70
C ILE A 7 13.53 -16.96 8.80
N THR A 8 13.97 -18.08 9.37
CA THR A 8 13.98 -19.37 8.69
C THR A 8 12.52 -19.73 8.44
N LEU A 9 12.02 -19.40 7.24
CA LEU A 9 10.74 -19.89 6.74
C LEU A 9 10.73 -21.41 6.91
N LEU A 10 9.87 -21.88 7.83
CA LEU A 10 9.61 -23.30 8.03
C LEU A 10 9.18 -23.89 6.68
N LYS A 11 10.04 -24.74 6.11
CA LYS A 11 9.70 -25.57 4.96
C LYS A 11 8.62 -26.56 5.41
N THR A 12 7.36 -26.30 5.07
CA THR A 12 6.31 -27.31 5.11
C THR A 12 6.51 -28.28 3.94
N PRO A 13 6.39 -29.61 4.15
CA PRO A 13 6.51 -30.57 3.07
C PRO A 13 5.30 -30.42 2.13
N GLY A 14 5.55 -30.08 0.85
CA GLY A 14 4.52 -29.98 -0.20
C GLY A 14 4.34 -28.63 -0.90
N GLN A 15 5.05 -27.57 -0.48
CA GLN A 15 5.00 -26.22 -1.12
C GLN A 15 6.31 -25.82 -1.83
N GLU A 16 7.07 -26.78 -2.39
CA GLU A 16 8.46 -26.56 -2.78
C GLU A 16 8.70 -25.64 -4.01
N ASN A 17 7.64 -25.19 -4.71
CA ASN A 17 7.78 -24.44 -5.97
C ASN A 17 7.31 -22.98 -5.92
N HIS A 18 6.88 -22.46 -4.76
CA HIS A 18 6.37 -21.09 -4.66
C HIS A 18 7.22 -20.19 -3.77
N ILE A 19 7.52 -18.98 -4.26
CA ILE A 19 8.10 -17.91 -3.45
C ILE A 19 6.95 -17.02 -2.99
N LEU A 20 6.86 -16.83 -1.67
CA LEU A 20 5.79 -16.08 -1.03
C LEU A 20 6.28 -14.67 -0.67
N TRP A 21 5.48 -13.68 -1.02
CA TRP A 21 5.62 -12.30 -0.56
C TRP A 21 4.29 -11.87 0.04
N VAL A 22 4.32 -11.17 1.17
CA VAL A 22 3.12 -10.67 1.83
C VAL A 22 3.32 -9.21 2.18
N SER A 23 2.35 -8.38 1.82
CA SER A 23 2.34 -6.97 2.16
C SER A 23 1.22 -6.59 3.11
N ASN A 24 1.49 -5.60 3.94
CA ASN A 24 0.49 -4.98 4.81
C ASN A 24 0.83 -3.50 5.04
N GLY A 25 -0.13 -2.72 5.50
CA GLY A 25 0.01 -1.30 5.79
C GLY A 25 -0.43 -0.93 7.20
N SER A 26 0.24 0.07 7.79
CA SER A 26 -0.21 0.71 9.03
C SER A 26 -0.48 2.20 8.82
N MET A 27 -1.48 2.74 9.52
CA MET A 27 -1.79 4.18 9.54
C MET A 27 -2.12 4.60 10.96
N ILE A 28 -1.48 5.69 11.44
CA ILE A 28 -1.72 6.25 12.78
C ILE A 28 -1.98 7.76 12.66
N PRO A 29 -3.13 8.29 13.16
CA PRO A 29 -4.24 7.54 13.72
C PRO A 29 -5.09 6.85 12.64
N THR A 30 -5.69 5.70 12.97
CA THR A 30 -6.51 4.91 12.02
C THR A 30 -7.76 5.65 11.54
N ALA A 31 -8.31 6.55 12.37
CA ALA A 31 -9.53 7.31 12.07
C ALA A 31 -9.25 8.72 11.52
N ALA A 32 -8.04 8.97 10.99
CA ALA A 32 -7.65 10.28 10.48
C ALA A 32 -8.50 10.69 9.27
N SER A 33 -8.99 11.93 9.28
CA SER A 33 -9.63 12.59 8.14
C SER A 33 -8.63 12.90 7.02
N ILE A 34 -9.14 13.39 5.89
CA ILE A 34 -8.35 13.75 4.71
C ILE A 34 -7.38 14.92 4.97
N LEU A 35 -7.65 15.76 5.98
CA LEU A 35 -6.79 16.91 6.35
C LEU A 35 -5.98 16.66 7.63
N ASP A 36 -6.20 15.54 8.31
CA ASP A 36 -5.54 15.24 9.57
C ASP A 36 -4.10 14.79 9.33
N GLN A 37 -3.20 15.21 10.22
CA GLN A 37 -1.86 14.65 10.27
C GLN A 37 -1.92 13.18 10.65
N LYS A 38 -1.25 12.36 9.85
CA LYS A 38 -1.15 10.92 10.03
C LYS A 38 0.16 10.42 9.46
N ASN A 39 0.64 9.34 10.04
CA ASN A 39 1.78 8.60 9.54
C ASN A 39 1.27 7.34 8.85
N VAL A 40 1.77 7.09 7.65
CA VAL A 40 1.35 5.96 6.83
C VAL A 40 2.60 5.17 6.45
N THR A 41 2.58 3.87 6.71
CA THR A 41 3.67 2.96 6.39
C THR A 41 3.13 1.76 5.62
N ALA A 42 3.89 1.32 4.64
CA ALA A 42 3.69 0.05 3.96
C ALA A 42 4.88 -0.86 4.27
N ALA A 43 4.61 -2.15 4.44
CA ALA A 43 5.62 -3.16 4.67
C ALA A 43 5.40 -4.36 3.75
N VAL A 44 6.49 -5.04 3.44
CA VAL A 44 6.50 -6.30 2.71
C VAL A 44 7.45 -7.27 3.39
N MET A 45 7.03 -8.53 3.43
CA MET A 45 7.76 -9.66 4.00
C MET A 45 7.84 -10.79 2.98
N GLY A 46 9.02 -11.37 2.81
CA GLY A 46 9.26 -12.52 1.96
C GLY A 46 10.70 -12.99 2.16
N GLN A 47 11.44 -13.18 1.07
CA GLN A 47 12.89 -13.42 1.16
C GLN A 47 13.66 -12.21 1.71
N LEU A 48 13.12 -11.01 1.44
CA LEU A 48 13.57 -9.75 2.02
C LEU A 48 12.41 -9.09 2.76
N SER A 49 12.76 -8.22 3.70
CA SER A 49 11.80 -7.40 4.44
C SER A 49 12.10 -5.94 4.18
N CYS A 50 11.07 -5.17 3.82
CA CYS A 50 11.19 -3.74 3.58
C CYS A 50 9.98 -3.01 4.13
N ALA A 51 10.19 -1.81 4.64
CA ALA A 51 9.13 -0.89 5.00
C ALA A 51 9.44 0.49 4.41
N LEU A 52 8.41 1.16 3.91
CA LEU A 52 8.48 2.52 3.40
C LEU A 52 7.43 3.38 4.08
N ARG A 53 7.72 4.67 4.24
CA ARG A 53 6.73 5.65 4.69
C ARG A 53 6.09 6.32 3.48
N ILE A 54 4.80 6.57 3.55
CA ILE A 54 4.07 7.24 2.48
C ILE A 54 3.80 8.66 2.93
N GLU A 55 4.31 9.63 2.16
CA GLU A 55 4.18 11.04 2.48
C GLU A 55 2.92 11.64 1.85
N GLY A 56 2.36 12.65 2.51
CA GLY A 56 1.19 13.39 2.05
C GLY A 56 0.03 13.29 3.03
N VAL A 57 -0.60 14.43 3.30
CA VAL A 57 -1.77 14.52 4.18
C VAL A 57 -2.99 13.86 3.53
N SER A 58 -3.03 13.73 2.21
CA SER A 58 -4.08 13.05 1.46
C SER A 58 -4.04 11.52 1.56
N THR A 59 -2.93 10.95 2.05
CA THR A 59 -2.72 9.50 2.11
C THR A 59 -3.72 8.83 3.03
N ASN A 60 -4.02 7.56 2.77
CA ASN A 60 -5.02 6.81 3.54
C ASN A 60 -4.69 5.31 3.51
N ILE A 61 -5.60 4.51 4.07
CA ILE A 61 -5.50 3.05 4.08
C ILE A 61 -5.25 2.50 2.67
N LEU A 62 -5.93 2.98 1.64
CA LEU A 62 -5.71 2.46 0.28
C LEU A 62 -4.25 2.63 -0.17
N HIS A 63 -3.62 3.78 0.10
CA HIS A 63 -2.25 4.04 -0.35
C HIS A 63 -1.23 3.07 0.27
N ARG A 64 -1.37 2.75 1.56
CA ARG A 64 -0.48 1.77 2.22
C ARG A 64 -0.67 0.36 1.67
N GLU A 65 -1.90 -0.06 1.39
CA GLU A 65 -2.14 -1.39 0.84
C GLU A 65 -1.58 -1.49 -0.58
N MET A 66 -1.84 -0.48 -1.41
CA MET A 66 -1.36 -0.44 -2.78
C MET A 66 0.16 -0.35 -2.87
N MET A 67 0.79 0.49 -2.05
CA MET A 67 2.25 0.58 -2.02
C MET A 67 2.88 -0.72 -1.53
N GLY A 68 2.28 -1.39 -0.54
CA GLY A 68 2.75 -2.71 -0.09
C GLY A 68 2.73 -3.75 -1.23
N LEU A 69 1.65 -3.79 -2.02
CA LEU A 69 1.56 -4.65 -3.19
C LEU A 69 2.58 -4.31 -4.27
N ILE A 70 2.79 -3.02 -4.54
CA ILE A 70 3.81 -2.56 -5.49
C ILE A 70 5.21 -2.97 -5.02
N MET A 71 5.53 -2.76 -3.74
CA MET A 71 6.79 -3.19 -3.16
C MET A 71 6.98 -4.70 -3.31
N SER A 72 5.92 -5.48 -3.09
CA SER A 72 5.94 -6.93 -3.27
C SER A 72 6.23 -7.31 -4.72
N ALA A 73 5.55 -6.68 -5.68
CA ALA A 73 5.76 -6.92 -7.10
C ALA A 73 7.16 -6.52 -7.59
N VAL A 74 7.73 -5.42 -7.05
CA VAL A 74 9.10 -5.01 -7.37
C VAL A 74 10.12 -5.99 -6.81
N LEU A 75 9.99 -6.37 -5.52
CA LEU A 75 10.93 -7.28 -4.87
C LEU A 75 10.81 -8.72 -5.37
N SER A 76 9.65 -9.10 -5.88
CA SER A 76 9.43 -10.37 -6.56
C SER A 76 9.92 -10.35 -8.01
N GLU A 77 10.48 -9.26 -8.56
CA GLU A 77 11.00 -9.30 -9.93
C GLU A 77 12.30 -10.14 -9.98
N ASP A 78 12.17 -11.46 -10.10
CA ASP A 78 13.27 -12.38 -10.36
C ASP A 78 13.11 -13.00 -11.76
N LYS A 79 13.88 -12.47 -12.71
CA LYS A 79 13.86 -12.93 -14.11
C LYS A 79 14.48 -14.31 -14.31
N HIS A 80 15.13 -14.88 -13.29
CA HIS A 80 15.94 -16.09 -13.42
C HIS A 80 15.47 -17.25 -12.55
N CYS A 81 14.46 -17.06 -11.69
CA CYS A 81 14.08 -18.09 -10.71
C CYS A 81 13.32 -19.28 -11.31
N GLY A 82 12.58 -19.10 -12.41
CA GLY A 82 11.67 -20.12 -12.97
C GLY A 82 10.55 -20.59 -12.01
N LYS A 83 10.54 -20.10 -10.77
CA LYS A 83 9.55 -20.42 -9.73
C LYS A 83 8.36 -19.49 -9.86
N HIS A 84 7.19 -20.02 -9.49
CA HIS A 84 5.97 -19.23 -9.45
C HIS A 84 5.92 -18.42 -8.16
N MET A 85 5.65 -17.13 -8.27
CA MET A 85 5.59 -16.20 -7.14
C MET A 85 4.14 -15.91 -6.77
N VAL A 86 3.87 -15.85 -5.48
CA VAL A 86 2.55 -15.49 -4.97
C VAL A 86 2.68 -14.29 -4.06
N LEU A 87 2.03 -13.19 -4.43
CA LEU A 87 1.91 -11.99 -3.63
C LEU A 87 0.61 -12.09 -2.82
N TYR A 88 0.69 -11.84 -1.52
CA TYR A 88 -0.47 -11.80 -0.64
C TYR A 88 -0.70 -10.42 -0.06
N SER A 89 -1.97 -10.06 0.06
CA SER A 89 -2.45 -8.92 0.82
C SER A 89 -3.77 -9.26 1.50
N ASP A 90 -4.02 -8.63 2.63
CA ASP A 90 -5.31 -8.69 3.32
C ASP A 90 -6.31 -7.63 2.86
N HIS A 91 -5.92 -6.78 1.91
CA HIS A 91 -6.82 -5.81 1.31
C HIS A 91 -7.60 -6.44 0.15
N LEU A 92 -8.68 -7.14 0.51
CA LEU A 92 -9.54 -7.91 -0.40
C LEU A 92 -9.96 -7.12 -1.65
N ASN A 93 -10.34 -5.86 -1.50
CA ASN A 93 -10.76 -5.01 -2.62
C ASN A 93 -9.62 -4.76 -3.61
N ALA A 94 -8.39 -4.52 -3.14
CA ALA A 94 -7.26 -4.33 -4.04
C ALA A 94 -6.91 -5.62 -4.79
N VAL A 95 -6.99 -6.78 -4.13
CA VAL A 95 -6.77 -8.08 -4.75
C VAL A 95 -7.78 -8.33 -5.87
N HIS A 96 -9.08 -8.13 -5.61
CA HIS A 96 -10.12 -8.32 -6.62
C HIS A 96 -9.97 -7.36 -7.80
N ILE A 97 -9.90 -6.05 -7.54
CA ILE A 97 -9.78 -5.04 -8.59
C ILE A 97 -8.55 -5.31 -9.46
N THR A 98 -7.42 -5.68 -8.86
CA THR A 98 -6.19 -5.97 -9.61
C THR A 98 -6.32 -7.24 -10.44
N ASN A 99 -6.84 -8.32 -9.87
CA ASN A 99 -7.02 -9.58 -10.61
C ASN A 99 -8.02 -9.41 -11.76
N ASP A 100 -9.13 -8.71 -11.54
CA ASP A 100 -10.11 -8.43 -12.58
C ASP A 100 -9.49 -7.55 -13.69
N SER A 101 -8.71 -6.53 -13.32
CA SER A 101 -8.01 -5.64 -14.28
C SER A 101 -6.83 -6.30 -15.01
N LEU A 102 -6.32 -7.43 -14.52
CA LEU A 102 -5.34 -8.25 -15.26
C LEU A 102 -6.01 -9.02 -16.38
N LEU A 103 -7.29 -9.38 -16.22
CA LEU A 103 -8.10 -10.08 -17.22
C LEU A 103 -8.72 -9.12 -18.24
N ASP A 104 -9.00 -7.88 -17.82
CA ASP A 104 -9.55 -6.84 -18.69
C ASP A 104 -8.45 -6.08 -19.46
N ILE A 105 -8.69 -5.87 -20.76
CA ILE A 105 -7.81 -5.09 -21.64
C ILE A 105 -8.13 -3.59 -21.50
N ASP A 106 -9.39 -3.24 -21.18
CA ASP A 106 -9.87 -1.87 -21.18
C ASP A 106 -9.84 -1.27 -19.76
N ASN A 107 -8.71 -0.65 -19.40
CA ASN A 107 -8.44 -0.10 -18.06
C ASN A 107 -9.32 1.12 -17.67
N MET A 108 -10.40 1.40 -18.41
CA MET A 108 -11.28 2.55 -18.22
C MET A 108 -11.97 2.58 -16.85
N GLN A 109 -12.20 1.42 -16.24
CA GLN A 109 -12.77 1.33 -14.90
C GLN A 109 -11.83 1.90 -13.82
N LEU A 110 -10.51 1.74 -14.00
CA LEU A 110 -9.51 2.22 -13.03
C LEU A 110 -9.47 3.74 -12.91
N CYS A 111 -9.81 4.47 -13.98
CA CYS A 111 -9.78 5.94 -14.01
C CYS A 111 -10.70 6.58 -12.97
N HIS A 112 -11.72 5.85 -12.49
CA HIS A 112 -12.69 6.34 -11.52
C HIS A 112 -12.37 5.91 -10.07
N LEU A 113 -11.32 5.11 -9.88
CA LEU A 113 -10.90 4.66 -8.56
C LEU A 113 -9.98 5.67 -7.90
N ASN A 114 -10.10 5.81 -6.58
CA ASN A 114 -9.09 6.52 -5.81
C ASN A 114 -7.74 5.79 -5.94
N GLY A 115 -6.64 6.53 -6.04
CA GLY A 115 -5.31 5.94 -6.23
C GLY A 115 -5.16 5.16 -7.53
N CYS A 116 -5.84 5.57 -8.60
CA CYS A 116 -5.82 4.90 -9.91
C CYS A 116 -4.39 4.69 -10.45
N SER A 117 -3.46 5.61 -10.20
CA SER A 117 -2.08 5.46 -10.65
C SER A 117 -1.35 4.32 -9.95
N TYR A 118 -1.68 4.02 -8.69
CA TYR A 118 -1.10 2.90 -7.96
C TYR A 118 -1.56 1.57 -8.54
N TYR A 119 -2.85 1.47 -8.91
CA TYR A 119 -3.36 0.30 -9.64
C TYR A 119 -2.67 0.15 -10.99
N ARG A 120 -2.56 1.23 -11.77
CA ARG A 120 -1.86 1.23 -13.07
C ARG A 120 -0.39 0.82 -12.93
N TRP A 121 0.29 1.30 -11.89
CA TRP A 121 1.67 0.93 -11.60
C TRP A 121 1.78 -0.55 -11.24
N LEU A 122 0.95 -1.05 -10.34
CA LEU A 122 0.93 -2.45 -9.96
C LEU A 122 0.66 -3.35 -11.18
N LEU A 123 -0.34 -3.02 -11.99
CA LEU A 123 -0.66 -3.75 -13.21
C LEU A 123 0.48 -3.73 -14.22
N HIS A 124 1.17 -2.59 -14.38
CA HIS A 124 2.36 -2.51 -15.23
C HIS A 124 3.44 -3.50 -14.78
N LEU A 125 3.67 -3.64 -13.47
CA LEU A 125 4.64 -4.59 -12.92
C LEU A 125 4.19 -6.03 -13.11
N LEU A 126 2.95 -6.36 -12.76
CA LEU A 126 2.42 -7.72 -12.84
C LEU A 126 2.30 -8.24 -14.28
N ARG A 127 1.91 -7.40 -15.24
CA ARG A 127 1.87 -7.76 -16.67
C ARG A 127 3.24 -8.14 -17.24
N ARG A 128 4.33 -7.67 -16.61
CA ARG A 128 5.71 -8.03 -16.98
C ARG A 128 6.19 -9.32 -16.31
N GLN A 129 5.41 -9.89 -15.39
CA GLN A 129 5.77 -11.05 -14.57
C GLN A 129 4.71 -12.16 -14.71
N PRO A 130 4.73 -12.95 -15.81
CA PRO A 130 3.69 -13.95 -16.08
C PRO A 130 3.65 -15.10 -15.05
N ASN A 131 4.72 -15.26 -14.26
CA ASN A 131 4.82 -16.28 -13.22
C ASN A 131 4.43 -15.76 -11.82
N THR A 132 3.85 -14.57 -11.72
CA THR A 132 3.44 -13.96 -10.46
C THR A 132 1.91 -13.92 -10.38
N SER A 133 1.35 -14.45 -9.29
CA SER A 133 -0.07 -14.34 -8.97
C SER A 133 -0.30 -13.48 -7.74
N LEU A 134 -1.49 -12.87 -7.66
CA LEU A 134 -1.93 -12.09 -6.51
C LEU A 134 -3.08 -12.83 -5.80
N SER A 135 -2.96 -12.99 -4.49
CA SER A 135 -3.89 -13.75 -3.65
C SER A 135 -4.26 -13.00 -2.38
N TYR A 136 -5.45 -13.28 -1.88
CA TYR A 136 -5.92 -12.72 -0.63
C TYR A 136 -5.48 -13.61 0.56
N VAL A 137 -5.05 -12.98 1.65
CA VAL A 137 -4.86 -13.63 2.95
C VAL A 137 -5.69 -12.89 3.99
N LYS A 138 -6.37 -13.61 4.87
CA LYS A 138 -7.22 -12.97 5.87
C LYS A 138 -6.38 -12.28 6.96
N ALA A 139 -6.74 -11.04 7.30
CA ALA A 139 -6.14 -10.31 8.41
C ALA A 139 -6.51 -10.93 9.77
N HIS A 140 -5.61 -10.75 10.75
CA HIS A 140 -5.85 -11.05 12.16
C HIS A 140 -6.46 -12.44 12.43
N THR A 141 -5.91 -13.45 11.78
CA THR A 141 -6.26 -14.85 12.02
C THR A 141 -5.19 -15.52 12.87
N ASP A 142 -5.61 -16.48 13.70
CA ASP A 142 -4.69 -17.43 14.37
C ASP A 142 -4.32 -18.59 13.45
N ASP A 143 -4.43 -18.41 12.14
CA ASP A 143 -4.18 -19.44 11.15
C ASP A 143 -2.66 -19.70 11.03
N PRO A 144 -2.18 -20.93 11.29
CA PRO A 144 -0.75 -21.24 11.27
C PRO A 144 -0.18 -21.39 9.85
N THR A 145 -0.93 -21.09 8.79
CA THR A 145 -0.41 -21.20 7.43
C THR A 145 0.73 -20.20 7.17
N PRO A 146 1.72 -20.54 6.32
CA PRO A 146 2.80 -19.63 5.96
C PRO A 146 2.37 -18.21 5.52
N PRO A 147 1.35 -18.02 4.64
CA PRO A 147 0.88 -16.68 4.30
C PRO A 147 0.28 -15.92 5.48
N SER A 148 -0.48 -16.59 6.36
CA SER A 148 -1.06 -15.96 7.55
C SER A 148 0.02 -15.51 8.56
N LEU A 149 1.05 -16.34 8.77
CA LEU A 149 2.21 -15.98 9.61
C LEU A 149 3.02 -14.82 9.03
N LEU A 150 3.27 -14.81 7.72
CA LEU A 150 3.95 -13.70 7.05
C LEU A 150 3.11 -12.42 7.07
N ASN A 151 1.78 -12.52 6.97
CA ASN A 151 0.89 -11.37 7.10
C ASN A 151 0.98 -10.75 8.50
N PHE A 152 0.93 -11.58 9.55
CA PHE A 152 1.13 -11.12 10.92
C PHE A 152 2.49 -10.42 11.09
N ALA A 153 3.54 -10.99 10.50
CA ALA A 153 4.86 -10.37 10.54
C ALA A 153 4.90 -9.02 9.79
N ALA A 154 4.23 -8.92 8.63
CA ALA A 154 4.16 -7.70 7.83
C ALA A 154 3.39 -6.59 8.56
N ASP A 155 2.24 -6.90 9.17
CA ASP A 155 1.46 -5.98 9.99
C ASP A 155 2.29 -5.46 11.18
N HIS A 156 2.92 -6.37 11.93
CA HIS A 156 3.79 -5.98 13.04
C HIS A 156 4.99 -5.13 12.56
N TYR A 157 5.56 -5.43 11.39
CA TYR A 157 6.67 -4.65 10.84
C TYR A 157 6.22 -3.25 10.40
N ALA A 158 5.08 -3.13 9.73
CA ALA A 158 4.47 -1.85 9.35
C ALA A 158 4.16 -0.99 10.60
N LEU A 159 3.60 -1.61 11.65
CA LEU A 159 3.31 -0.94 12.91
C LEU A 159 4.58 -0.50 13.65
N ARG A 160 5.62 -1.32 13.68
CA ARG A 160 6.91 -0.96 14.29
C ARG A 160 7.59 0.18 13.54
N ALA A 161 7.51 0.16 12.21
CA ALA A 161 8.02 1.19 11.33
C ALA A 161 7.46 2.58 11.68
N GLN A 162 6.19 2.67 12.12
CA GLN A 162 5.59 3.93 12.57
C GLN A 162 6.36 4.62 13.70
N LYS A 163 7.02 3.85 14.59
CA LYS A 163 7.79 4.40 15.73
C LYS A 163 9.09 5.09 15.33
N VAL A 164 9.63 4.72 14.17
CA VAL A 164 10.87 5.28 13.61
C VAL A 164 10.60 5.97 12.27
N HIS A 165 9.37 6.45 12.06
CA HIS A 165 8.87 6.98 10.80
C HIS A 165 9.83 7.97 10.14
N THR A 166 10.43 8.90 10.89
CA THR A 166 11.39 9.89 10.35
C THR A 166 12.67 9.29 9.76
N PHE A 167 13.02 8.06 10.11
CA PHE A 167 14.22 7.36 9.64
C PHE A 167 13.92 6.34 8.53
N ILE A 168 12.65 6.18 8.16
CA ILE A 168 12.24 5.27 7.08
C ILE A 168 12.26 6.03 5.76
N LEU A 169 12.73 5.35 4.72
CA LEU A 169 12.76 5.91 3.38
C LEU A 169 11.34 6.24 2.90
N PRO A 170 11.11 7.44 2.35
CA PRO A 170 9.83 7.76 1.73
C PRO A 170 9.63 6.90 0.49
N ALA A 171 8.42 6.39 0.33
CA ALA A 171 8.00 5.66 -0.84
C ALA A 171 7.93 6.63 -2.03
N PRO A 172 8.33 6.20 -3.24
CA PRO A 172 8.21 7.04 -4.42
C PRO A 172 6.73 7.29 -4.74
N VAL A 173 6.45 8.46 -5.29
CA VAL A 173 5.11 8.80 -5.77
C VAL A 173 4.92 8.23 -7.17
N SER A 174 3.73 7.71 -7.47
CA SER A 174 3.31 7.09 -8.73
C SER A 174 3.08 8.09 -9.88
N THR A 175 3.86 9.17 -9.96
CA THR A 175 3.66 10.27 -10.93
C THR A 175 3.68 9.82 -12.38
N PHE A 176 4.40 8.74 -12.72
CA PHE A 176 4.44 8.19 -14.07
C PHE A 176 3.14 7.53 -14.54
N PHE A 177 2.22 7.24 -13.61
CA PHE A 177 0.96 6.55 -13.86
C PHE A 177 -0.27 7.40 -13.53
N MET A 178 -0.04 8.63 -13.05
CA MET A 178 -1.08 9.62 -12.77
C MET A 178 -1.73 10.12 -14.05
N ASP A 179 -2.96 10.62 -13.94
CA ASP A 179 -3.60 11.34 -15.04
C ASP A 179 -2.90 12.69 -15.28
N GLU A 180 -2.94 13.16 -16.53
CA GLU A 180 -2.22 14.37 -16.99
C GLU A 180 -2.52 15.61 -16.13
N TYR A 181 -3.75 15.72 -15.61
CA TYR A 181 -4.21 16.85 -14.80
C TYR A 181 -4.47 16.47 -13.34
N THR A 182 -3.64 15.61 -12.76
CA THR A 182 -3.74 15.23 -11.34
C THR A 182 -3.40 16.43 -10.44
N PHE A 183 -4.25 16.67 -9.44
CA PHE A 183 -4.09 17.83 -8.55
C PHE A 183 -2.95 17.61 -7.56
N HIS A 184 -2.17 18.67 -7.34
CA HIS A 184 -1.15 18.72 -6.31
C HIS A 184 -1.34 19.96 -5.44
N TYR A 185 -1.32 19.79 -4.12
CA TYR A 185 -1.46 20.91 -3.20
C TYR A 185 -0.39 20.87 -2.10
N GLY A 186 0.69 21.62 -2.33
CA GLY A 186 1.76 21.93 -1.37
C GLY A 186 2.04 20.80 -0.36
N PRO A 187 1.87 21.04 0.96
CA PRO A 187 2.20 20.05 2.00
C PRO A 187 1.28 18.83 2.02
N HIS A 188 0.17 18.86 1.28
CA HIS A 188 -0.80 17.77 1.26
C HIS A 188 -0.51 16.72 0.18
N GLY A 189 0.36 17.05 -0.79
CA GLY A 189 0.81 16.15 -1.84
C GLY A 189 -0.16 16.03 -3.02
N TRP A 190 -0.10 14.88 -3.69
CA TRP A 190 -0.94 14.57 -4.85
C TRP A 190 -2.30 14.03 -4.44
N TYR A 191 -3.31 14.35 -5.25
CA TYR A 191 -4.70 13.97 -5.03
C TYR A 191 -5.22 13.19 -6.23
N GLU A 192 -5.32 11.87 -6.05
CA GLU A 192 -5.85 10.95 -7.02
C GLU A 192 -7.19 10.42 -6.53
N GLY A 193 -8.27 11.12 -6.88
CA GLY A 193 -9.60 10.72 -6.49
C GLY A 193 -10.60 11.86 -6.48
N ASN A 194 -11.65 11.67 -5.68
CA ASN A 194 -12.79 12.58 -5.60
C ASN A 194 -12.39 13.96 -5.01
N ILE A 195 -11.95 14.87 -5.89
CA ILE A 195 -11.59 16.25 -5.56
C ILE A 195 -12.71 16.99 -4.82
N GLN A 196 -13.97 16.61 -5.02
CA GLN A 196 -15.09 17.25 -4.33
C GLN A 196 -14.99 17.04 -2.81
N ILE A 197 -14.50 15.87 -2.37
CA ILE A 197 -14.29 15.59 -0.94
C ILE A 197 -13.20 16.48 -0.37
N LEU A 198 -12.09 16.65 -1.10
CA LEU A 198 -11.01 17.55 -0.69
C LEU A 198 -11.50 19.00 -0.61
N THR A 199 -12.12 19.49 -1.68
CA THR A 199 -12.61 20.87 -1.76
C THR A 199 -13.60 21.15 -0.65
N LYS A 200 -14.54 20.22 -0.39
CA LYS A 200 -15.47 20.32 0.73
C LYS A 200 -14.74 20.43 2.07
N ALA A 201 -13.80 19.52 2.33
CA ALA A 201 -13.03 19.52 3.58
C ALA A 201 -12.24 20.83 3.79
N LEU A 202 -11.63 21.37 2.73
CA LEU A 202 -10.90 22.63 2.78
C LEU A 202 -11.83 23.83 3.05
N ILE A 203 -13.01 23.86 2.44
CA ILE A 203 -14.02 24.89 2.69
C ILE A 203 -14.51 24.81 4.15
N GLU A 204 -14.84 23.61 4.63
CA GLU A 204 -15.30 23.39 6.01
C GLU A 204 -14.22 23.81 7.02
N GLN A 205 -12.95 23.46 6.79
CA GLN A 205 -11.84 23.87 7.64
C GLN A 205 -11.71 25.40 7.69
N ARG A 206 -11.83 26.07 6.54
CA ARG A 206 -11.73 27.53 6.47
C ARG A 206 -12.89 28.21 7.20
N LEU A 207 -14.13 27.76 6.98
CA LEU A 207 -15.30 28.27 7.68
C LEU A 207 -15.18 28.09 9.20
N ALA A 208 -14.69 26.95 9.66
CA ALA A 208 -14.46 26.70 11.08
C ALA A 208 -13.40 27.67 11.67
N GLN A 209 -12.31 27.91 10.95
CA GLN A 209 -11.28 28.87 11.38
C GLN A 209 -11.82 30.30 11.45
N ASP A 210 -12.65 30.70 10.50
CA ASP A 210 -13.25 32.04 10.46
C ASP A 210 -14.26 32.23 11.60
N LEU A 211 -15.04 31.20 11.93
CA LEU A 211 -15.92 31.20 13.11
C LEU A 211 -15.11 31.35 14.41
N VAL A 212 -14.04 30.57 14.59
CA VAL A 212 -13.19 30.66 15.79
C VAL A 212 -12.57 32.06 15.93
N LYS A 213 -12.18 32.71 14.84
CA LYS A 213 -11.67 34.09 14.87
C LYS A 213 -12.76 35.10 15.23
N GLY A 214 -13.98 34.93 14.72
CA GLY A 214 -15.12 35.79 15.04
C GLY A 214 -15.59 35.73 16.49
N TYR A 215 -15.36 34.61 17.19
CA TYR A 215 -15.68 34.44 18.62
C TYR A 215 -14.60 34.99 19.58
N ASN A 216 -13.39 35.28 19.09
CA ASN A 216 -12.27 35.79 19.90
C ASN A 216 -12.06 37.32 19.74
N LEU A 217 -13.07 38.03 19.21
CA LEU A 217 -13.16 39.48 19.12
C LEU A 217 -14.27 39.99 20.05
#